data_AF-A0A0S2K7M2-F1
#
_entry.id   AF-A0A0S2K7M2-F1
#
_cell.length_a   1.000
_cell.length_b   1.000
_cell.length_c   1.000
_cell.angle_alpha   90.00
_cell.angle_beta   90.00
_cell.angle_gamma   90.00
#
_symmetry.space_group_name_H-M   'P 1'
#
loop_
_entity.id
_entity.type
_entity.pdbx_description
1 polymer ?
#
loop_
_entity_poly.entity_id
_entity_poly.type
_entity_poly.pdbx_seq_one_letter_code
_entity_poly.pdbx_strand_id
1 'polypeptide(L)'
;MSKDMRIQLLYRVEPGCLGPDGIDYIEEFCQFAVKKIPPPNYAIFSFVPRYDKLLDEKEYSLMNRKLSQSQIEGYFQKIEKPLEEFESQVDELIAFAVDAFFER
;
A
#
# COMPACT_ATOMS: atom_id res chain seq x y z
N MET A 1 -16.83 -11.81 0.04
CA MET A 1 -15.64 -12.45 -0.55
C MET A 1 -14.92 -13.23 0.54
N SER A 2 -14.44 -14.44 0.25
CA SER A 2 -13.53 -15.15 1.15
C SER A 2 -12.24 -14.33 1.34
N LYS A 3 -11.66 -14.33 2.54
CA LYS A 3 -10.46 -13.52 2.84
C LYS A 3 -9.31 -13.79 1.85
N ASP A 4 -9.19 -15.04 1.39
CA ASP A 4 -8.18 -15.53 0.45
C ASP A 4 -8.33 -15.00 -0.99
N MET A 5 -9.50 -14.42 -1.32
CA MET A 5 -9.77 -13.81 -2.63
C MET A 5 -9.54 -12.29 -2.63
N ARG A 6 -9.13 -11.70 -1.50
CA ARG A 6 -8.79 -10.28 -1.42
C ARG A 6 -7.36 -10.07 -1.89
N ILE A 7 -7.16 -9.10 -2.76
CA ILE A 7 -5.81 -8.74 -3.22
C ILE A 7 -5.02 -8.15 -2.05
N GLN A 8 -3.81 -8.64 -1.86
CA GLN A 8 -2.90 -8.11 -0.86
C GLN A 8 -1.99 -7.10 -1.54
N LEU A 9 -2.05 -5.84 -1.07
CA LEU A 9 -1.12 -4.79 -1.47
C LEU A 9 -0.04 -4.66 -0.38
N LEU A 10 1.20 -4.89 -0.76
CA LEU A 10 2.38 -4.48 -0.01
C LEU A 10 2.87 -3.16 -0.61
N TYR A 11 2.75 -2.09 0.17
CA TYR A 11 3.24 -0.77 -0.19
C TYR A 11 4.55 -0.49 0.56
N ARG A 12 5.61 -0.20 -0.18
CA ARG A 12 6.94 0.11 0.34
C ARG A 12 7.14 1.62 0.35
N VAL A 13 7.06 2.22 1.53
CA VAL A 13 7.14 3.68 1.71
C VAL A 13 8.59 4.12 1.78
N GLU A 14 9.01 5.06 0.94
CA GLU A 14 10.36 5.63 1.04
C GLU A 14 10.48 6.56 2.25
N PRO A 15 11.59 6.53 3.00
CA PRO A 15 11.85 7.49 4.08
C PRO A 15 11.68 8.95 3.64
N GLY A 16 12.08 9.27 2.41
CA GLY A 16 11.99 10.64 1.88
C GLY A 16 10.56 11.18 1.79
N CYS A 17 9.52 10.34 1.81
CA CYS A 17 8.11 10.76 1.86
C CYS A 17 7.76 11.47 3.18
N LEU A 18 8.56 11.25 4.23
CA LEU A 18 8.38 11.83 5.56
C LEU A 18 9.28 13.05 5.81
N GLY A 19 9.97 13.54 4.77
CA GLY A 19 10.91 14.67 4.86
C GLY A 19 12.37 14.27 5.12
N PRO A 20 13.24 15.23 5.45
CA PRO A 20 14.70 15.01 5.53
C PRO A 20 15.10 14.02 6.64
N ASP A 21 14.39 14.04 7.77
CA ASP A 21 14.61 13.13 8.91
C ASP A 21 13.73 11.87 8.81
N GLY A 22 13.12 11.62 7.65
CA GLY A 22 12.15 10.55 7.48
C GLY A 22 12.69 9.14 7.75
N ILE A 23 14.01 8.95 7.70
CA ILE A 23 14.67 7.69 8.07
C ILE A 23 14.48 7.33 9.54
N ASP A 24 14.36 8.31 10.43
CA ASP A 24 14.14 8.11 11.86
C ASP A 24 12.68 7.75 12.17
N TYR A 25 11.76 8.09 11.27
CA TYR A 25 10.31 7.93 11.48
C TYR A 25 9.68 6.77 10.69
N ILE A 26 10.34 6.27 9.64
CA ILE A 26 9.70 5.40 8.65
C ILE A 26 9.14 4.09 9.23
N GLU A 27 9.84 3.47 10.17
CA GLU A 27 9.37 2.24 10.83
C GLU A 27 8.08 2.49 11.63
N GLU A 28 8.05 3.58 12.40
CA GLU A 28 6.91 3.96 13.21
C GLU A 28 5.73 4.43 12.35
N PHE A 29 6.02 5.13 11.25
CA PHE A 29 5.04 5.52 10.26
C PHE A 29 4.35 4.31 9.64
N CYS A 30 5.09 3.28 9.22
CA CYS A 30 4.46 2.08 8.67
C CYS A 30 3.52 1.39 9.67
N GLN A 31 3.90 1.32 10.95
CA GLN A 31 3.02 0.79 12.00
C GLN A 31 1.78 1.65 12.23
N PHE A 32 1.93 2.97 12.12
CA PHE A 32 0.81 3.91 12.20
C PHE A 32 -0.13 3.78 11.00
N ALA A 33 0.42 3.74 9.78
CA ALA A 33 -0.33 3.64 8.52
C ALA A 33 -1.21 2.39 8.47
N VAL A 34 -0.70 1.23 8.90
CA VAL A 34 -1.48 -0.02 8.99
C VAL A 34 -2.73 0.14 9.87
N LYS A 35 -2.66 0.96 10.93
CA LYS A 35 -3.78 1.20 11.85
C LYS A 35 -4.71 2.31 11.36
N LYS A 36 -4.16 3.30 10.65
CA LYS A 36 -4.86 4.52 10.24
C LYS A 36 -5.60 4.36 8.92
N ILE A 37 -5.05 3.58 7.99
CA ILE A 37 -5.57 3.44 6.62
C ILE A 37 -6.43 2.17 6.52
N PRO A 38 -7.77 2.29 6.47
CA PRO A 38 -8.63 1.13 6.30
C PRO A 38 -8.58 0.64 4.83
N PRO A 39 -8.30 -0.64 4.57
CA PRO A 39 -8.40 -1.19 3.22
C PRO A 39 -9.86 -1.35 2.80
N PRO A 40 -10.18 -1.25 1.50
CA PRO A 40 -11.51 -1.60 1.00
C PRO A 40 -11.78 -3.10 1.16
N ASN A 41 -13.06 -3.49 1.11
CA ASN A 41 -13.49 -4.87 1.38
C ASN A 41 -12.88 -5.97 0.48
N TYR A 42 -12.33 -5.59 -0.68
CA TYR A 42 -11.68 -6.50 -1.64
C TYR A 42 -10.15 -6.51 -1.54
N ALA A 43 -9.55 -5.70 -0.64
CA ALA A 43 -8.11 -5.62 -0.48
C ALA A 43 -7.65 -5.83 0.97
N ILE A 44 -6.36 -6.06 1.13
CA ILE A 44 -5.63 -6.07 2.41
C ILE A 44 -4.38 -5.22 2.20
N PHE A 45 -4.13 -4.25 3.07
CA PHE A 45 -2.95 -3.40 2.99
C PHE A 45 -1.88 -3.85 3.96
N SER A 46 -0.63 -3.70 3.55
CA SER A 46 0.56 -3.85 4.38
C SER A 46 1.54 -2.77 3.97
N PHE A 47 2.12 -2.08 4.96
CA PHE A 47 3.07 -1.00 4.75
C PHE A 47 4.40 -1.40 5.35
N VAL A 48 5.47 -1.26 4.58
CA VAL A 48 6.84 -1.50 5.04
C VAL A 48 7.77 -0.40 4.55
N PRO A 49 8.89 -0.15 5.24
CA PRO A 49 9.88 0.81 4.76
C PRO A 49 10.57 0.35 3.47
N ARG A 50 10.86 1.29 2.58
CA ARG A 50 11.61 1.09 1.34
C ARG A 50 13.01 1.68 1.46
N TYR A 51 13.94 0.88 2.01
CA TYR A 51 15.36 1.24 2.02
C TYR A 51 16.06 0.88 0.71
N ASP A 52 15.64 -0.23 0.10
CA ASP A 52 16.15 -0.69 -1.18
C ASP A 52 15.25 -0.20 -2.33
N LYS A 53 15.77 0.73 -3.12
CA LYS A 53 15.07 1.30 -4.28
C LYS A 53 14.94 0.33 -5.45
N LEU A 54 15.67 -0.80 -5.44
CA LEU A 54 15.53 -1.86 -6.44
C LEU A 54 14.22 -2.63 -6.28
N LEU A 55 13.59 -2.60 -5.10
CA LEU A 55 12.27 -3.17 -4.89
C LEU A 55 11.20 -2.22 -5.38
N ASP A 56 10.17 -2.77 -6.03
CA ASP A 56 9.00 -2.00 -6.45
C ASP A 56 8.28 -1.38 -5.25
N GLU A 57 7.74 -0.18 -5.43
CA GLU A 57 6.94 0.51 -4.41
C GLU A 57 5.68 -0.30 -4.07
N LYS A 58 4.97 -0.79 -5.08
CA LYS A 58 3.72 -1.53 -4.94
C LYS A 58 3.95 -2.97 -5.36
N GLU A 59 3.59 -3.92 -4.50
CA GLU A 59 3.59 -5.34 -4.83
C GLU A 59 2.24 -5.97 -4.49
N TYR A 60 1.73 -6.75 -5.42
CA TYR A 60 0.43 -7.39 -5.29
C TYR A 60 0.57 -8.90 -5.16
N SER A 61 -0.21 -9.48 -4.26
CA SER A 61 -0.31 -10.94 -4.13
C SER A 61 -1.73 -11.41 -3.88
N LEU A 62 -1.99 -12.67 -4.22
CA LEU A 62 -3.25 -13.35 -3.97
C LEU A 62 -2.94 -14.78 -3.52
N MET A 63 -3.56 -15.24 -2.43
CA MET A 63 -3.29 -16.58 -1.87
C MET A 63 -1.78 -16.89 -1.72
N ASN A 64 -1.01 -15.92 -1.20
CA ASN A 64 0.45 -16.01 -1.03
C ASN A 64 1.26 -16.16 -2.33
N ARG A 65 0.69 -15.81 -3.49
CA ARG A 65 1.41 -15.77 -4.77
C ARG A 65 1.50 -14.34 -5.27
N LYS A 66 2.74 -13.86 -5.52
CA LYS A 66 2.98 -12.58 -6.18
C LYS A 66 2.36 -12.61 -7.58
N LEU A 67 1.69 -11.52 -7.93
CA LEU A 67 1.02 -11.36 -9.21
C LEU A 67 1.91 -10.63 -10.21
N SER A 68 1.82 -10.98 -11.49
CA SER A 68 2.32 -10.16 -12.59
C SER A 68 1.35 -9.02 -12.91
N GLN A 69 1.82 -8.01 -13.65
CA GLN A 69 0.98 -6.87 -14.06
C GLN A 69 -0.34 -7.32 -14.72
N SER A 70 -0.29 -8.25 -15.68
CA SER A 70 -1.49 -8.75 -16.36
C SER A 70 -2.46 -9.48 -15.41
N GLN A 71 -1.95 -10.12 -14.35
CA GLN A 71 -2.80 -10.75 -13.34
C GLN A 71 -3.46 -9.73 -12.41
N ILE A 72 -2.76 -8.64 -12.10
CA ILE A 72 -3.30 -7.51 -11.32
C ILE A 72 -4.44 -6.87 -12.12
N GLU A 73 -4.19 -6.49 -13.37
CA GLU A 73 -5.20 -5.92 -14.27
C GLU A 73 -6.42 -6.85 -14.39
N GLY A 74 -6.19 -8.14 -14.59
CA GLY A 74 -7.25 -9.14 -14.66
C GLY A 74 -8.04 -9.32 -13.36
N TYR A 75 -7.45 -9.05 -12.20
CA TYR A 75 -8.17 -9.03 -10.92
C TYR A 75 -9.09 -7.81 -10.84
N PHE A 76 -8.56 -6.61 -11.11
CA PHE A 76 -9.28 -5.35 -11.05
C PHE A 76 -10.42 -5.27 -12.08
N GLN A 77 -10.20 -5.80 -13.29
CA GLN A 77 -11.24 -5.94 -14.31
C GLN A 77 -12.41 -6.82 -13.84
N LYS A 78 -12.13 -7.96 -13.18
CA LYS A 78 -13.17 -8.89 -12.69
C LYS A 78 -14.06 -8.31 -11.61
N ILE A 79 -13.54 -7.36 -10.83
CA ILE A 79 -14.30 -6.68 -9.78
C ILE A 79 -14.87 -5.34 -10.25
N GLU A 80 -14.72 -5.03 -11.54
CA GLU A 80 -15.21 -3.80 -12.19
C GLU A 80 -14.69 -2.52 -11.48
N LYS A 81 -13.42 -2.54 -11.08
CA LYS A 81 -12.74 -1.38 -10.47
C LYS A 81 -11.48 -1.02 -11.25
N PRO A 82 -11.24 0.26 -11.58
CA PRO A 82 -10.01 0.66 -12.25
C PRO A 82 -8.82 0.51 -11.30
N LEU A 83 -7.73 -0.11 -11.78
CA LEU A 83 -6.48 -0.22 -11.02
C LEU A 83 -5.91 1.17 -10.69
N GLU A 84 -5.88 2.06 -11.68
CA GLU A 84 -5.35 3.42 -11.54
C GLU A 84 -6.08 4.22 -10.44
N GLU A 85 -7.41 4.14 -10.39
CA GLU A 85 -8.21 4.77 -9.34
C GLU A 85 -7.93 4.19 -7.96
N PHE A 86 -7.71 2.88 -7.87
CA PHE A 86 -7.33 2.24 -6.61
C PHE A 86 -5.94 2.69 -6.15
N GLU A 87 -4.97 2.76 -7.06
CA GLU A 87 -3.60 3.19 -6.74
C GLU A 87 -3.57 4.66 -6.32
N SER A 88 -4.27 5.52 -7.05
CA SER A 88 -4.42 6.95 -6.71
C SER A 88 -5.04 7.15 -5.32
N GLN A 89 -6.09 6.40 -4.99
CA GLN A 89 -6.71 6.44 -3.66
C GLN A 89 -5.73 6.00 -2.56
N VAL A 90 -4.92 4.97 -2.81
CA VAL A 90 -3.91 4.54 -1.83
C VAL A 90 -2.85 5.62 -1.63
N ASP A 91 -2.36 6.23 -2.70
CA ASP A 91 -1.35 7.30 -2.64
C ASP A 91 -1.90 8.52 -1.88
N GLU A 92 -3.16 8.90 -2.10
CA GLU A 92 -3.84 9.96 -1.35
C GLU A 92 -3.99 9.62 0.15
N LEU A 93 -4.40 8.39 0.47
CA LEU A 93 -4.52 7.94 1.86
C LEU A 93 -3.17 7.94 2.60
N ILE A 94 -2.07 7.63 1.90
CA ILE A 94 -0.73 7.70 2.47
C ILE A 94 -0.35 9.15 2.72
N ALA A 95 -0.59 10.06 1.79
CA ALA A 95 -0.32 11.49 1.98
C ALA A 95 -1.05 12.04 3.22
N PHE A 96 -2.34 11.76 3.36
CA PHE A 96 -3.10 12.13 4.56
C PHE A 96 -2.58 11.46 5.83
N ALA A 97 -2.09 10.22 5.75
CA ALA A 97 -1.49 9.55 6.89
C ALA A 97 -0.15 10.17 7.29
N VAL A 98 0.64 10.70 6.34
CA VAL A 98 1.89 11.43 6.63
C VAL A 98 1.59 12.68 7.44
N ASP A 99 0.66 13.50 6.99
CA ASP A 99 0.25 14.72 7.73
C ASP A 99 -0.23 14.36 9.14
N ALA A 100 -1.16 13.39 9.23
CA ALA A 100 -1.70 12.94 10.50
C ALA A 100 -0.66 12.29 11.44
N PHE A 101 0.44 11.75 10.90
CA PHE A 101 1.51 11.17 11.70
C PHE A 101 2.34 12.23 12.42
N PHE A 102 2.50 13.42 11.83
CA PHE A 102 3.24 14.52 12.45
C PHE A 102 2.35 15.42 13.33
N GLU A 103 1.03 15.32 13.19
CA GLU A 103 0.06 16.06 14.03
C GLU A 103 -0.42 15.30 15.29
N ARG A 104 -0.08 14.02 15.45
CA ARG A 104 -0.62 13.13 16.50
C ARG A 104 -0.06 13.36 17.90
#